data_AF-A0A1E3NUI9-F1
#
_entry.id   AF-A0A1E3NUI9-F1
#
_cell.length_a   1.000
_cell.length_b   1.000
_cell.length_c   1.000
_cell.angle_alpha   90.00
_cell.angle_beta   90.00
_cell.angle_gamma   90.00
#
_symmetry.space_group_name_H-M   'P 1'
#
loop_
_entity.id
_entity.type
_entity.pdbx_description
1 polymer ?
#
loop_
_entity_poly.entity_id
_entity_poly.type
_entity_poly.pdbx_seq_one_letter_code
_entity_poly.pdbx_strand_id
1 'polypeptide(L)'
;MSSAEEVKFTSIPDALEAFKNGEFLIVMDDEDRENEGDLIIAAEKVDTAKMAFLVKHSSGYVCVPLSTERADELELPLMIPEESMTDRHGTAYTVTVDYEDGTTTGISAHDRALTTRKLAEKSTKSTDLLRPGHICPLRAKPKLLRERTGHTEAAVHLCVLTQQQPAAAICELVREEDGLMMRLSDCWKFSKKFDVKIITIKHLIDATMNRLFGTKSKVPKATLDDAMGNIDNRVSSLDVKITKVNSELATYQQKLSKMREGPGKSAIKQRAIKLLRQRKQLETQRDQLMSQSWNISQAQMTTENLKNTMITVDAMRQTNKELRKTYGKINIDKLEDMQDEMLDLIDQSNELQASLGRSYDVPDDISESELDAELEALGDELDINEEMGGEQLPSYLTDNGDSEYKLPSFVEDEAPKSEEPESKMPAQLSNAG
;
A
#
# COMPACT_ATOMS: atom_id res chain seq x y z
N MET A 1 -21.56 24.56 24.92
CA MET A 1 -21.17 23.56 23.90
C MET A 1 -19.93 22.87 24.44
N SER A 2 -20.06 21.62 24.89
CA SER A 2 -18.93 20.85 25.43
C SER A 2 -17.99 20.53 24.26
N SER A 3 -16.71 20.89 24.39
CA SER A 3 -15.68 20.47 23.47
C SER A 3 -15.64 18.94 23.45
N ALA A 4 -15.86 18.33 22.29
CA ALA A 4 -15.62 16.90 22.13
C ALA A 4 -14.15 16.63 22.48
N GLU A 5 -13.90 15.79 23.49
CA GLU A 5 -12.53 15.37 23.81
C GLU A 5 -11.91 14.71 22.59
N GLU A 6 -10.70 15.13 22.23
CA GLU A 6 -9.94 14.56 21.12
C GLU A 6 -9.61 13.09 21.42
N VAL A 7 -10.08 12.17 20.57
CA VAL A 7 -9.82 10.74 20.72
C VAL A 7 -8.35 10.48 20.44
N LYS A 8 -7.64 9.88 21.40
CA LYS A 8 -6.23 9.57 21.28
C LYS A 8 -6.01 8.06 21.20
N PHE A 9 -5.70 7.57 20.01
CA PHE A 9 -5.34 6.17 19.80
C PHE A 9 -4.02 5.80 20.47
N THR A 10 -3.92 4.56 20.92
CA THR A 10 -2.69 3.98 21.44
C THR A 10 -1.68 3.80 20.32
N SER A 11 -0.38 4.01 20.61
CA SER A 11 0.67 3.71 19.63
C SER A 11 0.68 2.21 19.33
N ILE A 12 0.97 1.82 18.08
CA ILE A 12 1.03 0.39 17.73
C ILE A 12 2.06 -0.38 18.57
N PRO A 13 3.26 0.14 18.86
CA PRO A 13 4.18 -0.55 19.78
C PRO A 13 3.59 -0.84 21.17
N ASP A 14 2.92 0.14 21.79
CA ASP A 14 2.32 -0.06 23.11
C ASP A 14 1.14 -1.04 23.06
N ALA A 15 0.33 -0.97 21.99
CA ALA A 15 -0.77 -1.90 21.78
C ALA A 15 -0.28 -3.35 21.56
N LEU A 16 0.79 -3.54 20.80
CA LEU A 16 1.40 -4.86 20.60
C LEU A 16 1.98 -5.41 21.90
N GLU A 17 2.57 -4.58 22.75
CA GLU A 17 3.07 -5.02 24.06
C GLU A 17 1.92 -5.43 24.99
N ALA A 18 0.85 -4.64 25.07
CA ALA A 18 -0.36 -4.99 25.82
C ALA A 18 -0.98 -6.31 25.33
N PHE A 19 -1.14 -6.47 24.01
CA PHE A 19 -1.68 -7.68 23.40
C PHE A 19 -0.81 -8.91 23.68
N LYS A 20 0.52 -8.75 23.61
CA LYS A 20 1.49 -9.80 23.97
C LYS A 20 1.34 -10.25 25.43
N ASN A 21 1.06 -9.30 26.33
CA ASN A 21 0.81 -9.53 27.75
C ASN A 21 -0.57 -10.15 28.04
N GLY A 22 -1.40 -10.36 27.02
CA GLY A 22 -2.73 -10.96 27.15
C GLY A 22 -3.81 -9.98 27.58
N GLU A 23 -3.60 -8.68 27.33
CA GLU A 23 -4.63 -7.66 27.48
C GLU A 23 -5.53 -7.60 26.24
N PHE A 24 -6.77 -7.15 26.43
CA PHE A 24 -7.65 -6.84 25.31
C PHE A 24 -7.18 -5.59 24.57
N LEU A 25 -7.43 -5.54 23.27
CA LEU A 25 -7.41 -4.33 22.47
C LEU A 25 -8.81 -4.06 21.94
N ILE A 26 -9.20 -2.78 21.88
CA ILE A 26 -10.29 -2.33 21.01
C ILE A 26 -9.67 -2.03 19.65
N VAL A 27 -10.16 -2.67 18.60
CA VAL A 27 -9.71 -2.41 17.23
C VAL A 27 -10.89 -1.86 16.46
N MET A 28 -10.74 -0.64 15.95
CA MET A 28 -11.73 0.00 15.08
C MET A 28 -11.39 -0.29 13.61
N ASP A 29 -12.40 -0.60 12.80
CA ASP A 29 -12.26 -0.57 11.34
C ASP A 29 -12.56 0.82 10.75
N ASP A 30 -12.51 0.92 9.42
CA ASP A 30 -12.72 2.19 8.72
C ASP A 30 -14.20 2.63 8.76
N GLU A 31 -14.44 3.95 8.78
CA GLU A 31 -15.80 4.51 8.85
C GLU A 31 -16.70 4.10 7.68
N ASP A 32 -16.11 3.82 6.51
CA ASP A 32 -16.80 3.39 5.30
C ASP A 32 -17.04 1.87 5.23
N ARG A 33 -16.58 1.10 6.23
CA ARG A 33 -16.73 -0.37 6.31
C ARG A 33 -17.85 -0.74 7.30
N GLU A 34 -17.53 -1.18 8.52
CA GLU A 34 -18.51 -1.49 9.57
C GLU A 34 -18.68 -0.29 10.53
N ASN A 35 -17.64 0.54 10.68
CA ASN A 35 -17.56 1.62 11.65
C ASN A 35 -17.83 1.13 13.08
N GLU A 36 -17.20 0.01 13.43
CA GLU A 36 -17.40 -0.75 14.66
C GLU A 36 -16.08 -1.04 15.35
N GLY A 37 -16.17 -1.31 16.66
CA GLY A 37 -15.03 -1.67 17.48
C GLY A 37 -15.16 -3.09 18.02
N ASP A 38 -14.16 -3.92 17.76
CA ASP A 38 -14.06 -5.26 18.33
C ASP A 38 -13.13 -5.30 19.54
N LEU A 39 -13.53 -6.04 20.57
CA LEU A 39 -12.58 -6.49 21.59
C LEU A 39 -11.81 -7.69 21.08
N ILE A 40 -10.50 -7.53 20.94
CA ILE A 40 -9.58 -8.54 20.40
C ILE A 40 -8.57 -8.96 21.45
N ILE A 41 -8.36 -10.27 21.60
CA ILE A 41 -7.33 -10.86 22.47
C ILE A 41 -6.76 -12.13 21.83
N ALA A 42 -5.49 -12.42 22.07
CA ALA A 42 -4.88 -13.68 21.65
C ALA A 42 -5.60 -14.88 22.28
N ALA A 43 -5.99 -15.86 21.47
CA ALA A 43 -6.83 -16.97 21.92
C ALA A 43 -6.18 -17.77 23.06
N GLU A 44 -4.85 -17.96 23.01
CA GLU A 44 -4.08 -18.64 24.05
C GLU A 44 -4.07 -17.91 25.42
N LYS A 45 -4.44 -16.62 25.46
CA LYS A 45 -4.44 -15.78 26.69
C LYS A 45 -5.82 -15.61 27.31
N VAL A 46 -6.86 -16.13 26.66
CA VAL A 46 -8.25 -16.03 27.13
C VAL A 46 -8.46 -16.97 28.30
N ASP A 47 -8.77 -16.44 29.48
CA ASP A 47 -9.24 -17.21 30.63
C ASP A 47 -10.75 -17.03 30.84
N THR A 48 -11.32 -17.71 31.83
CA THR A 48 -12.75 -17.63 32.16
C THR A 48 -13.21 -16.20 32.48
N ALA A 49 -12.40 -15.42 33.19
CA ALA A 49 -12.76 -14.05 33.58
C ALA A 49 -12.74 -13.11 32.36
N LYS A 50 -11.74 -13.28 31.48
CA LYS A 50 -11.66 -12.54 30.22
C LYS A 50 -12.80 -12.88 29.27
N MET A 51 -13.16 -14.17 29.15
CA MET A 51 -14.33 -14.56 28.34
C MET A 51 -15.64 -14.02 28.93
N ALA A 52 -15.80 -14.03 30.26
CA ALA A 52 -16.95 -13.41 30.91
C ALA A 52 -17.00 -11.90 30.66
N PHE A 53 -15.85 -11.22 30.70
CA PHE A 53 -15.74 -9.79 30.36
C PHE A 53 -16.13 -9.52 28.90
N LEU A 54 -15.59 -10.30 27.96
CA LEU A 54 -15.89 -10.19 26.54
C LEU A 54 -17.40 -10.30 26.32
N VAL A 55 -18.01 -11.39 26.78
CA VAL A 55 -19.45 -11.66 26.62
C VAL A 55 -20.34 -10.61 27.28
N LYS A 56 -19.94 -10.09 28.44
CA LYS A 56 -20.73 -9.08 29.16
C LYS A 56 -20.79 -7.74 28.42
N HIS A 57 -19.76 -7.42 27.65
CA HIS A 57 -19.56 -6.10 27.08
C HIS A 57 -19.63 -6.06 25.55
N SER A 58 -19.92 -7.19 24.91
CA SER A 58 -20.01 -7.35 23.46
C SER A 58 -21.37 -7.93 23.05
N SER A 59 -21.55 -8.19 21.75
CA SER A 59 -22.72 -8.88 21.19
C SER A 59 -22.93 -10.30 21.78
N GLY A 60 -21.91 -10.88 22.41
CA GLY A 60 -21.89 -12.26 22.90
C GLY A 60 -21.71 -13.31 21.81
N TYR A 61 -21.68 -12.91 20.54
CA TYR A 61 -21.44 -13.76 19.37
C TYR A 61 -19.92 -13.96 19.16
N VAL A 62 -19.29 -14.66 20.10
CA VAL A 62 -17.83 -14.78 20.19
C VAL A 62 -17.29 -15.56 18.99
N CYS A 63 -16.41 -14.89 18.25
CA CYS A 63 -15.74 -15.46 17.10
C CYS A 63 -14.26 -15.73 17.42
N VAL A 64 -13.68 -16.73 16.75
CA VAL A 64 -12.25 -17.08 16.89
C VAL A 64 -11.57 -17.06 15.53
N PRO A 65 -10.99 -15.92 15.10
CA PRO A 65 -10.13 -15.86 13.92
C PRO A 65 -8.94 -16.81 14.04
N LEU A 66 -8.73 -17.63 13.01
CA LEU A 66 -7.62 -18.57 12.85
C LEU A 66 -6.91 -18.29 11.53
N SER A 67 -5.62 -18.59 11.46
CA SER A 67 -4.96 -18.71 10.15
C SER A 67 -5.60 -19.82 9.31
N THR A 68 -5.46 -19.71 7.99
CA THR A 68 -5.98 -20.71 7.05
C THR A 68 -5.39 -22.09 7.36
N GLU A 69 -4.09 -22.16 7.67
CA GLU A 69 -3.38 -23.39 7.99
C GLU A 69 -3.91 -24.03 9.26
N ARG A 70 -4.15 -23.22 10.31
CA ARG A 70 -4.68 -23.73 11.56
C ARG A 70 -6.11 -24.24 11.41
N ALA A 71 -6.92 -23.57 10.60
CA ALA A 71 -8.26 -24.05 10.26
C ALA A 71 -8.22 -25.36 9.46
N ASP A 72 -7.23 -25.54 8.57
CA ASP A 72 -7.04 -26.79 7.81
C ASP A 72 -6.60 -27.95 8.72
N GLU A 73 -5.64 -27.73 9.63
CA GLU A 73 -5.19 -28.72 10.61
C GLU A 73 -6.34 -29.25 11.49
N LEU A 74 -7.31 -28.39 11.78
CA LEU A 74 -8.47 -28.70 12.61
C LEU A 74 -9.69 -29.17 11.78
N GLU A 75 -9.56 -29.29 10.46
CA GLU A 75 -10.65 -29.64 9.55
C GLU A 75 -11.90 -28.77 9.79
N LEU A 76 -11.72 -27.45 9.72
CA LEU A 76 -12.79 -26.45 9.88
C LEU A 76 -13.16 -25.86 8.51
N PRO A 77 -14.02 -26.52 7.72
CA PRO A 77 -14.53 -25.96 6.48
C PRO A 77 -15.44 -24.75 6.75
N LEU A 78 -15.62 -23.92 5.73
CA LEU A 78 -16.61 -22.84 5.78
C LEU A 78 -18.01 -23.42 6.06
N MET A 79 -18.82 -22.69 6.83
CA MET A 79 -20.19 -23.10 7.16
C MET A 79 -21.06 -23.16 5.90
N ILE A 80 -20.85 -22.21 4.99
CA ILE A 80 -21.50 -22.12 3.69
C ILE A 80 -20.40 -22.13 2.62
N PRO A 81 -20.56 -22.89 1.52
CA PRO A 81 -19.62 -22.85 0.40
C PRO A 81 -19.42 -21.42 -0.12
N GLU A 82 -18.19 -21.09 -0.55
CA GLU A 82 -17.82 -19.73 -0.94
C GLU A 82 -18.69 -19.19 -2.09
N GLU A 83 -19.05 -20.05 -3.05
CA GLU A 83 -19.93 -19.74 -4.18
C GLU A 83 -21.38 -19.42 -3.78
N SER A 84 -21.78 -19.79 -2.56
CA SER A 84 -23.12 -19.55 -2.00
C SER A 84 -23.12 -18.43 -0.96
N MET A 85 -21.98 -17.78 -0.70
CA MET A 85 -21.86 -16.71 0.28
C MET A 85 -22.61 -15.46 -0.19
N THR A 86 -23.53 -14.96 0.65
CA THR A 86 -24.32 -13.74 0.39
C THR A 86 -24.09 -12.66 1.44
N ASP A 87 -23.20 -12.91 2.41
CA ASP A 87 -22.80 -11.92 3.40
C ASP A 87 -22.16 -10.69 2.74
N ARG A 88 -22.53 -9.49 3.22
CA ARG A 88 -22.09 -8.21 2.66
C ARG A 88 -20.58 -7.98 2.81
N HIS A 89 -19.98 -8.55 3.86
CA HIS A 89 -18.57 -8.36 4.18
C HIS A 89 -17.71 -9.60 3.91
N GLY A 90 -18.31 -10.65 3.34
CA GLY A 90 -17.65 -11.91 3.00
C GLY A 90 -17.00 -12.60 4.20
N THR A 91 -17.60 -12.51 5.38
CA THR A 91 -17.04 -13.04 6.62
C THR A 91 -16.97 -14.58 6.56
N ALA A 92 -15.75 -15.10 6.67
CA ALA A 92 -15.45 -16.51 6.44
C ALA A 92 -15.73 -17.39 7.68
N TYR A 93 -17.01 -17.50 8.07
CA TYR A 93 -17.46 -18.39 9.14
C TYR A 93 -17.19 -19.85 8.80
N THR A 94 -16.63 -20.59 9.76
CA THR A 94 -16.56 -22.05 9.70
C THR A 94 -17.74 -22.69 10.42
N VAL A 95 -17.82 -24.03 10.34
CA VAL A 95 -18.61 -24.80 11.30
C VAL A 95 -18.26 -24.39 12.73
N THR A 96 -19.28 -24.17 13.56
CA THR A 96 -19.13 -23.84 14.99
C THR A 96 -18.62 -25.03 15.77
N VAL A 97 -17.89 -24.80 16.86
CA VAL A 97 -17.24 -25.85 17.64
C VAL A 97 -17.30 -25.62 19.14
N ASP A 98 -17.23 -26.72 19.88
CA ASP A 98 -16.85 -26.78 21.30
C ASP A 98 -15.71 -27.79 21.46
N TYR A 99 -14.87 -27.62 22.48
CA TYR A 99 -13.89 -28.64 22.84
C TYR A 99 -14.56 -29.75 23.67
N GLU A 100 -14.29 -31.01 23.37
CA GLU A 100 -14.95 -32.16 24.00
C GLU A 100 -14.58 -32.30 25.49
N ASP A 101 -13.29 -32.27 25.81
CA ASP A 101 -12.79 -32.62 27.14
C ASP A 101 -12.78 -31.42 28.11
N GLY A 102 -13.47 -31.56 29.24
CA GLY A 102 -13.47 -30.54 30.29
C GLY A 102 -14.43 -29.37 30.04
N THR A 103 -15.26 -29.44 29.00
CA THR A 103 -16.47 -28.62 28.86
C THR A 103 -17.70 -29.41 29.33
N THR A 104 -18.85 -28.73 29.43
CA THR A 104 -20.13 -29.33 29.81
C THR A 104 -21.16 -29.16 28.69
N THR A 105 -21.80 -28.00 28.66
CA THR A 105 -22.76 -27.60 27.62
C THR A 105 -22.11 -26.73 26.56
N GLY A 106 -20.87 -26.26 26.78
CA GLY A 106 -20.13 -25.43 25.83
C GLY A 106 -20.35 -23.92 25.98
N ILE A 107 -21.54 -23.49 26.42
CA ILE A 107 -21.92 -22.06 26.38
C ILE A 107 -21.34 -21.18 27.51
N SER A 108 -20.91 -21.80 28.61
CA SER A 108 -20.41 -21.06 29.77
C SER A 108 -19.15 -20.24 29.41
N ALA A 109 -18.84 -19.18 30.16
CA ALA A 109 -17.61 -18.44 29.94
C ALA A 109 -16.35 -19.32 30.11
N HIS A 110 -16.41 -20.30 31.02
CA HIS A 110 -15.34 -21.28 31.21
C HIS A 110 -15.16 -22.15 29.96
N ASP A 111 -16.25 -22.74 29.48
CA ASP A 111 -16.24 -23.70 28.37
C ASP A 111 -15.83 -23.02 27.05
N ARG A 112 -16.36 -21.82 26.80
CA ARG A 112 -15.96 -20.99 25.64
C ARG A 112 -14.50 -20.55 25.72
N ALA A 113 -14.00 -20.18 26.90
CA ALA A 113 -12.58 -19.85 27.08
C ALA A 113 -11.68 -21.07 26.84
N LEU A 114 -12.06 -22.25 27.33
CA LEU A 114 -11.32 -23.49 27.11
C LEU A 114 -11.28 -23.85 25.62
N THR A 115 -12.44 -23.84 24.95
CA THR A 115 -12.53 -24.08 23.50
C THR A 115 -11.66 -23.11 22.72
N THR A 116 -11.71 -21.82 23.04
CA THR A 116 -10.89 -20.78 22.40
C THR A 116 -9.39 -21.08 22.54
N ARG A 117 -8.91 -21.42 23.74
CA ARG A 117 -7.49 -21.78 23.95
C ARG A 117 -7.11 -23.05 23.19
N LYS A 118 -8.00 -24.04 23.11
CA LYS A 118 -7.77 -25.30 22.40
C LYS A 118 -7.72 -25.13 20.88
N LEU A 119 -8.49 -24.20 20.32
CA LEU A 119 -8.35 -23.82 18.91
C LEU A 119 -6.95 -23.26 18.60
N ALA A 120 -6.33 -22.55 19.54
CA ALA A 120 -4.96 -22.06 19.39
C ALA A 120 -3.87 -23.14 19.64
N GLU A 121 -4.18 -24.18 20.42
CA GLU A 121 -3.18 -25.14 20.91
C GLU A 121 -2.74 -26.12 19.81
N LYS A 122 -1.44 -26.12 19.46
CA LYS A 122 -0.87 -26.98 18.40
C LYS A 122 -1.13 -28.48 18.56
N SER A 123 -1.34 -28.96 19.79
CA SER A 123 -1.56 -30.37 20.08
C SER A 123 -3.00 -30.82 19.79
N THR A 124 -3.95 -29.88 19.72
CA THR A 124 -5.38 -30.16 19.51
C THR A 124 -5.62 -30.63 18.08
N LYS A 125 -6.38 -31.72 17.98
CA LYS A 125 -6.75 -32.39 16.73
C LYS A 125 -8.21 -32.10 16.38
N SER A 126 -8.56 -32.31 15.11
CA SER A 126 -9.94 -32.17 14.60
C SER A 126 -10.95 -33.02 15.37
N THR A 127 -10.53 -34.19 15.86
CA THR A 127 -11.34 -35.15 16.62
C THR A 127 -11.65 -34.72 18.04
N ASP A 128 -10.91 -33.76 18.60
CA ASP A 128 -11.14 -33.26 19.96
C ASP A 128 -12.24 -32.17 19.99
N LEU A 129 -12.80 -31.83 18.82
CA LEU A 129 -13.77 -30.75 18.63
C LEU A 129 -15.16 -31.32 18.29
N LEU A 130 -16.14 -30.96 19.10
CA LEU A 130 -17.56 -31.20 18.85
C LEU A 130 -18.09 -30.21 17.83
N ARG A 131 -18.99 -30.66 16.95
CA ARG A 131 -19.64 -29.87 15.90
C ARG A 131 -21.14 -30.22 15.87
N PRO A 132 -22.08 -29.24 15.95
CA PRO A 132 -21.86 -27.82 16.19
C PRO A 132 -21.40 -27.52 17.64
N GLY A 133 -21.16 -26.26 17.95
CA GLY A 133 -20.81 -25.77 19.29
C GLY A 133 -21.05 -24.28 19.45
N HIS A 134 -20.42 -23.64 20.44
CA HIS A 134 -20.75 -22.26 20.85
C HIS A 134 -19.65 -21.24 20.56
N ILE A 135 -18.52 -21.67 20.01
CA ILE A 135 -17.51 -20.80 19.42
C ILE A 135 -17.68 -20.79 17.91
N CYS A 136 -17.55 -19.61 17.30
CA CYS A 136 -17.62 -19.41 15.85
C CYS A 136 -16.21 -19.17 15.27
N PRO A 137 -15.47 -20.19 14.80
CA PRO A 137 -14.19 -19.92 14.18
C PRO A 137 -14.35 -19.17 12.85
N LEU A 138 -13.38 -18.31 12.56
CA LEU A 138 -13.31 -17.53 11.33
C LEU A 138 -11.98 -17.83 10.63
N ARG A 139 -11.99 -17.97 9.30
CA ARG A 139 -10.77 -18.17 8.52
C ARG A 139 -10.21 -16.84 8.04
N ALA A 140 -9.06 -16.43 8.56
CA ALA A 140 -8.36 -15.27 8.03
C ALA A 140 -7.74 -15.58 6.66
N LYS A 141 -7.78 -14.62 5.73
CA LYS A 141 -7.12 -14.77 4.42
C LYS A 141 -5.60 -14.93 4.58
N PRO A 142 -4.92 -15.74 3.74
CA PRO A 142 -3.49 -16.06 3.91
C PRO A 142 -2.55 -14.84 3.97
N LYS A 143 -2.86 -13.76 3.24
CA LYS A 143 -2.05 -12.53 3.26
C LYS A 143 -2.53 -11.50 4.31
N LEU A 144 -3.47 -11.86 5.18
CA LEU A 144 -3.99 -11.05 6.28
C LEU A 144 -4.42 -9.65 5.79
N LEU A 145 -4.03 -8.59 6.51
CA LEU A 145 -4.38 -7.21 6.19
C LEU A 145 -3.87 -6.70 4.83
N ARG A 146 -2.99 -7.45 4.15
CA ARG A 146 -2.58 -7.13 2.76
C ARG A 146 -3.59 -7.58 1.72
N GLU A 147 -4.54 -8.44 2.10
CA GLU A 147 -5.56 -8.99 1.21
C GLU A 147 -6.97 -8.57 1.64
N ARG A 148 -7.26 -8.52 2.95
CA ARG A 148 -8.55 -8.05 3.48
C ARG A 148 -8.35 -7.24 4.75
N THR A 149 -8.93 -6.04 4.80
CA THR A 149 -8.83 -5.10 5.93
C THR A 149 -9.96 -5.28 6.95
N GLY A 150 -10.21 -6.52 7.38
CA GLY A 150 -11.25 -6.84 8.36
C GLY A 150 -10.72 -7.17 9.75
N HIS A 151 -11.62 -7.20 10.75
CA HIS A 151 -11.31 -7.57 12.13
C HIS A 151 -10.71 -8.99 12.23
N THR A 152 -11.18 -9.93 11.41
CA THR A 152 -10.64 -11.30 11.32
C THR A 152 -9.14 -11.29 11.00
N GLU A 153 -8.74 -10.59 9.95
CA GLU A 153 -7.34 -10.48 9.56
C GLU A 153 -6.53 -9.66 10.56
N ALA A 154 -7.09 -8.58 11.11
CA ALA A 154 -6.43 -7.77 12.12
C ALA A 154 -6.07 -8.60 13.37
N ALA A 155 -6.99 -9.44 13.83
CA ALA A 155 -6.81 -10.29 14.99
C ALA A 155 -5.67 -11.30 14.81
N VAL A 156 -5.64 -12.02 13.68
CA VAL A 156 -4.56 -12.96 13.37
C VAL A 156 -3.24 -12.22 13.12
N HIS A 157 -3.27 -11.05 12.48
CA HIS A 157 -2.07 -10.24 12.24
C HIS A 157 -1.45 -9.74 13.55
N LEU A 158 -2.26 -9.32 14.53
CA LEU A 158 -1.76 -8.99 15.87
C LEU A 158 -1.02 -10.18 16.50
N CYS A 159 -1.59 -11.39 16.46
CA CYS A 159 -0.92 -12.60 16.96
C CYS A 159 0.43 -12.86 16.26
N VAL A 160 0.49 -12.68 14.94
CA VAL A 160 1.75 -12.86 14.18
C VAL A 160 2.80 -11.82 14.60
N LEU A 161 2.41 -10.55 14.77
CA LEU A 161 3.33 -9.47 15.14
C LEU A 161 3.87 -9.59 16.57
N THR A 162 3.11 -10.25 17.45
CA THR A 162 3.48 -10.54 18.85
C THR A 162 4.05 -11.94 19.06
N GLN A 163 4.21 -12.74 17.99
CA GLN A 163 4.75 -14.11 18.01
C GLN A 163 3.92 -15.10 18.86
N GLN A 164 2.61 -14.94 18.88
CA GLN A 164 1.67 -15.85 19.53
C GLN A 164 1.13 -16.88 18.52
N GLN A 165 0.37 -17.87 18.98
CA GLN A 165 -0.36 -18.75 18.06
C GLN A 165 -1.30 -17.90 17.18
N PRO A 166 -1.43 -18.20 15.87
CA PRO A 166 -2.18 -17.36 14.92
C PRO A 166 -3.70 -17.61 15.05
N ALA A 167 -4.19 -17.41 16.27
CA ALA A 167 -5.55 -17.59 16.72
C ALA A 167 -5.88 -16.50 17.75
N ALA A 168 -7.04 -15.86 17.60
CA ALA A 168 -7.51 -14.78 18.48
C ALA A 168 -8.99 -14.98 18.82
N ALA A 169 -9.49 -14.35 19.88
CA ALA A 169 -10.92 -14.19 20.12
C ALA A 169 -11.32 -12.74 19.84
N ILE A 170 -12.44 -12.58 19.14
CA ILE A 170 -13.05 -11.28 18.84
C ILE A 170 -14.53 -11.28 19.18
N CYS A 171 -15.06 -10.11 19.53
CA CYS A 171 -16.49 -9.88 19.60
C CYS A 171 -16.78 -8.37 19.54
N GLU A 172 -17.78 -8.00 18.78
CA GLU A 172 -18.15 -6.62 18.48
C GLU A 172 -18.78 -5.95 19.71
N LEU A 173 -18.36 -4.73 20.03
CA LEU A 173 -18.86 -3.98 21.19
C LEU A 173 -20.28 -3.44 20.94
N VAL A 174 -21.15 -3.63 21.93
CA VAL A 174 -22.54 -3.16 21.91
C VAL A 174 -22.83 -2.23 23.07
N ARG A 175 -23.64 -1.21 22.85
CA ARG A 175 -24.18 -0.34 23.89
C ARG A 175 -25.19 -1.11 24.74
N GLU A 176 -25.05 -1.00 26.05
CA GLU A 176 -25.89 -1.72 27.00
C GLU A 176 -27.30 -1.13 27.06
N GLU A 177 -27.43 0.18 26.80
CA GLU A 177 -28.66 0.95 26.90
C GLU A 177 -29.70 0.63 25.80
N ASP A 178 -29.25 0.36 24.58
CA ASP A 178 -30.12 0.20 23.41
C ASP A 178 -29.74 -0.98 22.50
N GLY A 179 -28.64 -1.68 22.80
CA GLY A 179 -28.16 -2.82 22.03
C GLY A 179 -27.56 -2.47 20.67
N LEU A 180 -27.42 -1.17 20.35
CA LEU A 180 -26.78 -0.74 19.11
C LEU A 180 -25.26 -0.84 19.22
N MET A 181 -24.59 -0.97 18.08
CA MET A 181 -23.14 -1.11 18.01
C MET A 181 -22.44 0.16 18.54
N MET A 182 -21.35 -0.03 19.29
CA MET A 182 -20.53 1.08 19.76
C MET A 182 -19.79 1.72 18.58
N ARG A 183 -19.91 3.05 18.45
CA ARG A 183 -19.10 3.85 17.51
C ARG A 183 -17.85 4.39 18.21
N LEU A 184 -16.97 5.06 17.46
CA LEU A 184 -15.68 5.56 17.98
C LEU A 184 -15.79 6.29 19.33
N SER A 185 -16.76 7.19 19.49
CA SER A 185 -16.96 7.93 20.75
C SER A 185 -17.34 7.05 21.93
N ASP A 186 -18.06 5.96 21.67
CA ASP A 186 -18.50 5.00 22.69
C ASP A 186 -17.34 4.07 23.05
N CYS A 187 -16.63 3.54 22.04
CA CYS A 187 -15.41 2.77 22.19
C CYS A 187 -14.32 3.55 22.97
N TRP A 188 -14.21 4.86 22.74
CA TRP A 188 -13.29 5.71 23.51
C TRP A 188 -13.67 5.82 24.99
N LYS A 189 -14.96 6.02 25.30
CA LYS A 189 -15.44 6.01 26.70
C LYS A 189 -15.23 4.64 27.35
N PHE A 190 -15.47 3.56 26.60
CA PHE A 190 -15.23 2.19 27.05
C PHE A 190 -13.75 1.97 27.37
N SER A 191 -12.86 2.37 26.46
CA SER A 191 -11.41 2.34 26.62
C SER A 191 -10.98 3.03 27.93
N LYS A 192 -11.51 4.21 28.23
CA LYS A 192 -11.22 4.92 29.49
C LYS A 192 -11.77 4.22 30.72
N LYS A 193 -13.01 3.73 30.65
CA LYS A 193 -13.69 3.08 31.78
C LYS A 193 -12.98 1.80 32.23
N PHE A 194 -12.46 1.02 31.28
CA PHE A 194 -11.87 -0.29 31.54
C PHE A 194 -10.35 -0.35 31.33
N ASP A 195 -9.70 0.78 31.05
CA ASP A 195 -8.29 0.91 30.67
C ASP A 195 -7.86 -0.06 29.55
N VAL A 196 -8.71 -0.19 28.53
CA VAL A 196 -8.44 -1.03 27.35
C VAL A 196 -7.82 -0.15 26.27
N LYS A 197 -6.70 -0.57 25.69
CA LYS A 197 -6.04 0.21 24.62
C LYS A 197 -6.88 0.16 23.34
N ILE A 198 -6.93 1.28 22.61
CA ILE A 198 -7.70 1.41 21.37
C ILE A 198 -6.79 1.75 20.20
N ILE A 199 -6.94 1.03 19.08
CA ILE A 199 -6.21 1.25 17.83
C ILE A 199 -7.18 1.20 16.63
N THR A 200 -6.68 1.50 15.44
CA THR A 200 -7.43 1.31 14.18
C THR A 200 -6.69 0.29 13.30
N ILE A 201 -7.44 -0.43 12.45
CA ILE A 201 -6.85 -1.33 11.43
C ILE A 201 -5.88 -0.54 10.54
N LYS A 202 -6.24 0.69 10.15
CA LYS A 202 -5.37 1.58 9.38
C LYS A 202 -4.01 1.82 10.04
N HIS A 203 -3.99 2.20 11.32
CA HIS A 203 -2.72 2.39 12.04
C HIS A 203 -1.89 1.11 12.12
N LEU A 204 -2.53 -0.05 12.25
CA LEU A 204 -1.84 -1.35 12.27
C LEU A 204 -1.21 -1.65 10.89
N ILE A 205 -1.90 -1.36 9.79
CA ILE A 205 -1.35 -1.48 8.43
C ILE A 205 -0.15 -0.55 8.25
N ASP A 206 -0.29 0.72 8.61
CA ASP A 206 0.77 1.72 8.46
C ASP A 206 2.04 1.31 9.24
N ALA A 207 1.87 0.86 10.49
CA ALA A 207 2.97 0.42 11.33
C ALA A 207 3.68 -0.85 10.81
N THR A 208 2.93 -1.78 10.21
CA THR A 208 3.51 -3.03 9.67
C THR A 208 4.26 -2.81 8.38
N MET A 209 3.76 -1.95 7.49
CA MET A 209 4.50 -1.49 6.32
C MET A 209 5.83 -0.88 6.77
N ASN A 210 5.80 0.03 7.75
CA ASN A 210 7.00 0.65 8.30
C ASN A 210 7.98 -0.35 8.96
N ARG A 211 7.49 -1.47 9.53
CA ARG A 211 8.33 -2.50 10.17
C ARG A 211 9.00 -3.43 9.16
N LEU A 212 8.34 -3.77 8.06
CA LEU A 212 8.87 -4.62 6.98
C LEU A 212 9.98 -3.93 6.18
N PHE A 213 10.00 -2.59 6.16
CA PHE A 213 11.10 -1.80 5.61
C PHE A 213 12.20 -1.47 6.64
N GLY A 214 12.16 -2.07 7.84
CA GLY A 214 13.25 -2.08 8.81
C GLY A 214 13.27 -0.89 9.78
N THR A 215 13.16 -1.17 11.09
CA THR A 215 13.30 -0.16 12.15
C THR A 215 14.78 0.19 12.39
N LYS A 216 15.24 1.23 11.71
CA LYS A 216 16.05 2.35 12.23
C LYS A 216 16.32 3.26 11.06
N SER A 217 15.45 4.23 10.83
CA SER A 217 15.89 5.45 10.15
C SER A 217 15.05 6.60 10.62
N LYS A 218 15.69 7.75 10.80
CA LYS A 218 15.04 9.04 10.57
C LYS A 218 14.46 8.95 9.16
N VAL A 219 13.22 8.51 8.99
CA VAL A 219 12.60 8.57 7.67
C VAL A 219 12.57 10.06 7.35
N PRO A 220 13.29 10.51 6.30
CA PRO A 220 13.10 11.86 5.83
C PRO A 220 11.62 11.94 5.48
N LYS A 221 10.92 12.99 5.92
CA LYS A 221 9.57 13.29 5.44
C LYS A 221 9.52 12.99 3.94
N ALA A 222 8.50 12.25 3.49
CA ALA A 222 8.31 11.81 2.10
C ALA A 222 8.97 12.81 1.14
N THR A 223 9.99 12.35 0.42
CA THR A 223 10.80 13.27 -0.38
C THR A 223 10.03 13.63 -1.65
N LEU A 224 10.44 14.71 -2.30
CA LEU A 224 9.89 15.05 -3.62
C LEU A 224 10.16 13.91 -4.62
N ASP A 225 11.24 13.14 -4.44
CA ASP A 225 11.56 11.94 -5.23
C ASP A 225 10.51 10.82 -5.08
N ASP A 226 10.04 10.56 -3.85
CA ASP A 226 9.01 9.56 -3.58
C ASP A 226 7.66 9.96 -4.21
N ALA A 227 7.34 11.25 -4.20
CA ALA A 227 6.14 11.79 -4.85
C ALA A 227 6.21 11.65 -6.38
N MET A 228 7.37 11.95 -6.98
CA MET A 228 7.60 11.77 -8.42
C MET A 228 7.49 10.30 -8.82
N GLY A 229 8.12 9.38 -8.09
CA GLY A 229 8.04 7.95 -8.41
C GLY A 229 6.62 7.38 -8.38
N ASN A 230 5.76 7.89 -7.49
CA ASN A 230 4.33 7.53 -7.45
C ASN A 230 3.55 8.09 -8.65
N ILE A 231 3.88 9.31 -9.10
CA ILE A 231 3.29 9.90 -10.30
C ILE A 231 3.72 9.12 -11.54
N ASP A 232 5.01 8.77 -11.66
CA ASP A 232 5.55 8.01 -12.79
C ASP A 232 4.92 6.62 -12.93
N ASN A 233 4.66 5.93 -11.81
CA ASN A 233 3.95 4.66 -11.80
C ASN A 233 2.51 4.80 -12.30
N ARG A 234 1.82 5.90 -11.95
CA ARG A 234 0.46 6.18 -12.43
C ARG A 234 0.45 6.55 -13.91
N VAL A 235 1.41 7.35 -14.38
CA VAL A 235 1.62 7.67 -15.81
C VAL A 235 1.85 6.38 -16.59
N SER A 236 2.76 5.51 -16.14
CA SER A 236 3.03 4.21 -16.76
C SER A 236 1.77 3.32 -16.85
N SER A 237 0.95 3.31 -15.80
CA SER A 237 -0.33 2.58 -15.81
C SER A 237 -1.33 3.15 -16.82
N LEU A 238 -1.39 4.48 -16.96
CA LEU A 238 -2.23 5.15 -17.96
C LEU A 238 -1.73 4.87 -19.37
N ASP A 239 -0.42 4.87 -19.62
CA ASP A 239 0.17 4.55 -20.93
C ASP A 239 -0.14 3.11 -21.38
N VAL A 240 -0.11 2.15 -20.46
CA VAL A 240 -0.54 0.77 -20.76
C VAL A 240 -2.02 0.73 -21.16
N LYS A 241 -2.89 1.49 -20.49
CA LYS A 241 -4.31 1.57 -20.83
C LYS A 241 -4.53 2.26 -22.19
N ILE A 242 -3.81 3.34 -22.47
CA ILE A 242 -3.85 4.06 -23.76
C ILE A 242 -3.40 3.12 -24.89
N THR A 243 -2.31 2.37 -24.69
CA THR A 243 -1.82 1.36 -25.65
C THR A 243 -2.86 0.29 -25.95
N LYS A 244 -3.57 -0.19 -24.92
CA LYS A 244 -4.66 -1.15 -25.10
C LYS A 244 -5.80 -0.54 -25.93
N VAL A 245 -6.26 0.66 -25.59
CA VAL A 245 -7.33 1.34 -26.35
C VAL A 245 -6.90 1.62 -27.80
N ASN A 246 -5.64 1.96 -28.04
CA ASN A 246 -5.08 2.15 -29.39
C ASN A 246 -5.13 0.86 -30.23
N SER A 247 -4.79 -0.29 -29.66
CA SER A 247 -4.90 -1.57 -30.39
C SER A 247 -6.36 -1.95 -30.71
N GLU A 248 -7.30 -1.63 -29.82
CA GLU A 248 -8.73 -1.78 -30.10
C GLU A 248 -9.21 -0.82 -31.19
N LEU A 249 -8.77 0.44 -31.17
CA LEU A 249 -9.07 1.42 -32.23
C LEU A 249 -8.54 0.98 -33.60
N ALA A 250 -7.32 0.45 -33.67
CA ALA A 250 -6.72 -0.06 -34.90
C ALA A 250 -7.55 -1.22 -35.50
N THR A 251 -8.05 -2.13 -34.65
CA THR A 251 -8.94 -3.22 -35.12
C THR A 251 -10.31 -2.71 -35.57
N TYR A 252 -10.82 -1.64 -34.99
CA TYR A 252 -12.04 -0.98 -35.49
C TYR A 252 -11.81 -0.26 -36.82
N GLN A 253 -10.66 0.38 -37.00
CA GLN A 253 -10.27 1.05 -38.25
C GLN A 253 -10.15 0.06 -39.42
N GLN A 254 -9.44 -1.05 -39.22
CA GLN A 254 -9.33 -2.11 -40.22
C GLN A 254 -10.69 -2.71 -40.61
N LYS A 255 -11.64 -2.76 -39.67
CA LYS A 255 -13.02 -3.20 -39.97
C LYS A 255 -13.76 -2.14 -40.77
N LEU A 256 -13.61 -0.86 -40.43
CA LEU A 256 -14.26 0.26 -41.12
C LEU A 256 -13.78 0.43 -42.56
N SER A 257 -12.48 0.24 -42.84
CA SER A 257 -11.91 0.34 -44.20
C SER A 257 -12.46 -0.73 -45.16
N LYS A 258 -12.75 -1.93 -44.63
CA LYS A 258 -13.30 -3.07 -45.39
C LYS A 258 -14.81 -3.03 -45.57
N MET A 259 -15.51 -2.08 -44.95
CA MET A 259 -16.97 -1.97 -44.98
C MET A 259 -17.47 -0.94 -45.99
N ARG A 260 -18.50 -1.33 -46.76
CA ARG A 260 -19.26 -0.42 -47.62
C ARG A 260 -20.15 0.50 -46.77
N GLU A 261 -20.37 1.72 -47.25
CA GLU A 261 -21.27 2.69 -46.62
C GLU A 261 -22.66 2.11 -46.37
N GLY A 262 -23.13 2.21 -45.13
CA GLY A 262 -24.42 1.69 -44.70
C GLY A 262 -24.61 1.65 -43.18
N PRO A 263 -25.81 1.23 -42.71
CA PRO A 263 -26.17 1.26 -41.28
C PRO A 263 -25.23 0.46 -40.37
N GLY A 264 -24.68 -0.65 -40.88
CA GLY A 264 -23.70 -1.47 -40.17
C GLY A 264 -22.35 -0.77 -39.96
N LYS A 265 -21.87 -0.01 -40.94
CA LYS A 265 -20.63 0.79 -40.84
C LYS A 265 -20.80 1.94 -39.86
N SER A 266 -21.97 2.60 -39.88
CA SER A 266 -22.33 3.67 -38.93
C SER A 266 -22.33 3.18 -37.47
N ALA A 267 -22.87 2.00 -37.19
CA ALA A 267 -22.89 1.43 -35.83
C ALA A 267 -21.49 1.08 -35.31
N ILE A 268 -20.58 0.63 -36.18
CA ILE A 268 -19.19 0.34 -35.82
C ILE A 268 -18.40 1.64 -35.64
N LYS A 269 -18.63 2.65 -36.49
CA LYS A 269 -18.06 4.00 -36.36
C LYS A 269 -18.41 4.61 -34.99
N GLN A 270 -19.67 4.53 -34.57
CA GLN A 270 -20.10 5.00 -33.24
C GLN A 270 -19.40 4.28 -32.07
N ARG A 271 -19.06 3.00 -32.20
CA ARG A 271 -18.30 2.27 -31.19
C ARG A 271 -16.84 2.71 -31.15
N ALA A 272 -16.23 2.95 -32.32
CA ALA A 272 -14.88 3.49 -32.43
C ALA A 272 -14.78 4.90 -31.80
N ILE A 273 -15.76 5.78 -32.07
CA ILE A 273 -15.82 7.14 -31.47
C ILE A 273 -15.89 7.08 -29.94
N LYS A 274 -16.64 6.13 -29.36
CA LYS A 274 -16.69 5.95 -27.89
C LYS A 274 -15.33 5.55 -27.30
N LEU A 275 -14.60 4.66 -27.97
CA LEU A 275 -13.25 4.29 -27.56
C LEU A 275 -12.26 5.44 -27.73
N LEU A 276 -12.40 6.24 -28.78
CA LEU A 276 -11.58 7.43 -29.00
C LEU A 276 -11.78 8.48 -27.90
N ARG A 277 -13.03 8.71 -27.47
CA ARG A 277 -13.33 9.53 -26.29
C ARG A 277 -12.67 9.00 -25.03
N GLN A 278 -12.72 7.69 -24.82
CA GLN A 278 -12.05 7.05 -23.68
C GLN A 278 -10.53 7.22 -23.73
N ARG A 279 -9.91 7.11 -24.92
CA ARG A 279 -8.49 7.40 -25.11
C ARG A 279 -8.15 8.83 -24.73
N LYS A 280 -8.88 9.81 -25.27
CA LYS A 280 -8.65 11.25 -25.03
C LYS A 280 -8.78 11.60 -23.54
N GLN A 281 -9.71 10.96 -22.82
CA GLN A 281 -9.82 11.10 -21.37
C GLN A 281 -8.58 10.55 -20.62
N LEU A 282 -8.07 9.38 -21.02
CA LEU A 282 -6.87 8.79 -20.41
C LEU A 282 -5.61 9.61 -20.70
N GLU A 283 -5.47 10.11 -21.93
CA GLU A 283 -4.38 11.01 -22.34
C GLU A 283 -4.41 12.31 -21.53
N THR A 284 -5.60 12.90 -21.36
CA THR A 284 -5.77 14.10 -20.53
C THR A 284 -5.35 13.85 -19.08
N GLN A 285 -5.75 12.73 -18.48
CA GLN A 285 -5.35 12.38 -17.11
C GLN A 285 -3.83 12.16 -17.00
N ARG A 286 -3.23 11.54 -18.01
CA ARG A 286 -1.78 11.32 -18.06
C ARG A 286 -1.04 12.65 -18.17
N ASP A 287 -1.48 13.54 -19.04
CA ASP A 287 -0.84 14.84 -19.27
C ASP A 287 -0.96 15.76 -18.05
N GLN A 288 -2.09 15.71 -17.34
CA GLN A 288 -2.25 16.37 -16.04
C GLN A 288 -1.23 15.87 -15.01
N LEU A 289 -1.04 14.54 -14.91
CA LEU A 289 -0.05 13.95 -14.00
C LEU A 289 1.38 14.28 -14.41
N MET A 290 1.69 14.29 -15.70
CA MET A 290 3.01 14.71 -16.19
C MET A 290 3.28 16.19 -15.91
N SER A 291 2.29 17.06 -16.06
CA SER A 291 2.40 18.48 -15.69
C SER A 291 2.65 18.65 -14.18
N GLN A 292 1.98 17.86 -13.34
CA GLN A 292 2.24 17.83 -11.89
C GLN A 292 3.67 17.34 -11.58
N SER A 293 4.13 16.29 -12.25
CA SER A 293 5.51 15.78 -12.11
C SER A 293 6.53 16.87 -12.46
N TRP A 294 6.33 17.56 -13.59
CA TRP A 294 7.20 18.65 -14.02
C TRP A 294 7.24 19.81 -13.02
N ASN A 295 6.10 20.22 -12.46
CA ASN A 295 6.03 21.26 -11.43
C ASN A 295 6.79 20.85 -10.16
N ILE A 296 6.69 19.57 -9.76
CA ILE A 296 7.44 19.03 -8.61
C ILE A 296 8.94 19.02 -8.90
N SER A 297 9.36 18.60 -10.11
CA SER A 297 10.77 18.64 -10.51
C SER A 297 11.33 20.07 -10.53
N GLN A 298 10.56 21.05 -10.99
CA GLN A 298 10.96 22.47 -10.94
C GLN A 298 11.13 22.97 -9.48
N ALA A 299 10.21 22.59 -8.58
CA ALA A 299 10.32 22.90 -7.16
C ALA A 299 11.56 22.25 -6.50
N GLN A 300 11.90 21.03 -6.92
CA GLN A 300 13.09 20.34 -6.45
C GLN A 300 14.39 21.03 -6.90
N MET A 301 14.50 21.38 -8.18
CA MET A 301 15.65 22.13 -8.71
C MET A 301 15.82 23.48 -7.98
N THR A 302 14.72 24.17 -7.71
CA THR A 302 14.73 25.44 -6.96
C THR A 302 15.20 25.21 -5.52
N THR A 303 14.73 24.16 -4.87
CA THR A 303 15.13 23.78 -3.51
C THR A 303 16.63 23.43 -3.45
N GLU A 304 17.15 22.72 -4.44
CA GLU A 304 18.58 22.39 -4.54
C GLU A 304 19.44 23.62 -4.75
N ASN A 305 19.02 24.55 -5.62
CA ASN A 305 19.70 25.84 -5.81
C ASN A 305 19.72 26.66 -4.52
N LEU A 306 18.62 26.69 -3.76
CA LEU A 306 18.56 27.36 -2.46
C LEU A 306 19.48 26.70 -1.42
N LYS A 307 19.53 25.36 -1.35
CA LYS A 307 20.47 24.64 -0.49
C LYS A 307 21.92 24.95 -0.84
N ASN A 308 22.27 24.96 -2.12
CA ASN A 308 23.61 25.30 -2.59
C ASN A 308 24.00 26.75 -2.25
N THR A 309 23.04 27.66 -2.35
CA THR A 309 23.21 29.06 -1.94
C THR A 309 23.42 29.16 -0.43
N MET A 310 22.63 28.45 0.39
CA MET A 310 22.83 28.39 1.84
C MET A 310 24.19 27.83 2.24
N ILE A 311 24.64 26.74 1.61
CA ILE A 311 25.97 26.16 1.86
C ILE A 311 27.06 27.19 1.54
N THR A 312 26.91 27.94 0.45
CA THR A 312 27.84 29.01 0.06
C THR A 312 27.84 30.13 1.09
N VAL A 313 26.67 30.57 1.55
CA VAL A 313 26.52 31.59 2.59
C VAL A 313 27.12 31.12 3.92
N ASP A 314 26.92 29.87 4.30
CA ASP A 314 27.48 29.28 5.53
C ASP A 314 29.00 29.16 5.45
N ALA A 315 29.53 28.75 4.30
CA ALA A 315 30.97 28.76 4.04
C ALA A 315 31.53 30.19 4.14
N MET A 316 30.87 31.18 3.52
CA MET A 316 31.26 32.60 3.63
C MET A 316 31.17 33.11 5.06
N ARG A 317 30.16 32.69 5.85
CA ARG A 317 30.04 33.04 7.28
C ARG A 317 31.16 32.43 8.10
N GLN A 318 31.51 31.17 7.85
CA GLN A 318 32.60 30.50 8.54
C GLN A 318 33.94 31.15 8.19
N THR A 319 34.19 31.44 6.91
CA THR A 319 35.34 32.22 6.46
C THR A 319 35.33 33.62 7.07
N ASN A 320 34.20 34.32 7.16
CA ASN A 320 34.10 35.62 7.82
C ASN A 320 34.35 35.53 9.33
N LYS A 321 33.91 34.45 10.00
CA LYS A 321 34.13 34.20 11.43
C LYS A 321 35.61 33.95 11.72
N GLU A 322 36.30 33.25 10.81
CA GLU A 322 37.75 33.04 10.85
C GLU A 322 38.51 34.33 10.54
N LEU A 323 38.09 35.07 9.51
CA LEU A 323 38.61 36.41 9.19
C LEU A 323 38.40 37.41 10.33
N ARG A 324 37.28 37.34 11.06
CA ARG A 324 37.01 38.15 12.28
C ARG A 324 37.91 37.79 13.45
N LYS A 325 38.32 36.51 13.58
CA LYS A 325 39.32 36.09 14.58
C LYS A 325 40.70 36.65 14.24
N THR A 326 41.02 36.78 12.96
CA THR A 326 42.32 37.27 12.48
C THR A 326 42.39 38.80 12.38
N TYR A 327 41.29 39.46 12.03
CA TYR A 327 41.17 40.90 11.82
C TYR A 327 39.96 41.43 12.58
N GLY A 328 40.15 41.76 13.86
CA GLY A 328 39.08 42.32 14.68
C GLY A 328 38.56 43.65 14.11
N LYS A 329 37.22 43.71 13.96
CA LYS A 329 36.34 44.84 13.56
C LYS A 329 36.02 44.95 12.06
N ILE A 330 34.90 44.36 11.63
CA ILE A 330 34.11 44.84 10.47
C ILE A 330 32.60 44.77 10.81
N ASN A 331 31.88 45.81 10.38
CA ASN A 331 30.49 46.19 10.72
C ASN A 331 29.42 45.11 10.52
N ILE A 332 28.43 45.13 11.42
CA ILE A 332 27.35 44.14 11.56
C ILE A 332 26.13 44.50 10.68
N ASP A 333 26.01 45.77 10.26
CA ASP A 333 24.78 46.29 9.67
C ASP A 333 24.44 45.73 8.27
N LYS A 334 25.44 45.29 7.49
CA LYS A 334 25.19 44.66 6.16
C LYS A 334 24.67 43.22 6.23
N LEU A 335 24.67 42.62 7.42
CA LEU A 335 24.27 41.22 7.60
C LEU A 335 22.77 41.10 7.90
N GLU A 336 22.15 42.16 8.44
CA GLU A 336 20.70 42.32 8.58
C GLU A 336 20.04 42.58 7.22
N ASP A 337 20.67 43.40 6.35
CA ASP A 337 20.18 43.65 4.97
C ASP A 337 19.99 42.35 4.16
N MET A 338 20.92 41.38 4.30
CA MET A 338 20.79 40.08 3.62
C MET A 338 19.71 39.19 4.23
N GLN A 339 19.35 39.41 5.50
CA GLN A 339 18.31 38.65 6.17
C GLN A 339 16.93 39.15 5.73
N ASP A 340 16.80 40.45 5.50
CA ASP A 340 15.60 41.07 4.91
C ASP A 340 15.46 40.69 3.43
N GLU A 341 16.55 40.69 2.64
CA GLU A 341 16.54 40.22 1.25
C GLU A 341 16.12 38.74 1.12
N MET A 342 16.49 37.91 2.12
CA MET A 342 16.13 36.50 2.17
C MET A 342 14.65 36.29 2.54
N LEU A 343 14.09 37.15 3.40
CA LEU A 343 12.66 37.14 3.72
C LEU A 343 11.82 37.55 2.50
N ASP A 344 12.27 38.58 1.77
CA ASP A 344 11.62 39.02 0.53
C ASP A 344 11.65 37.94 -0.56
N LEU A 345 12.75 37.19 -0.69
CA LEU A 345 12.85 36.08 -1.64
C LEU A 345 11.95 34.89 -1.26
N ILE A 346 11.75 34.64 0.03
CA ILE A 346 10.83 33.60 0.52
C ILE A 346 9.38 34.01 0.25
N ASP A 347 9.02 35.29 0.46
CA ASP A 347 7.68 35.78 0.19
C ASP A 347 7.38 35.84 -1.32
N GLN A 348 8.34 36.24 -2.15
CA GLN A 348 8.20 36.14 -3.61
C GLN A 348 8.04 34.70 -4.07
N SER A 349 8.76 33.74 -3.46
CA SER A 349 8.59 32.32 -3.75
C SER A 349 7.21 31.80 -3.36
N ASN A 350 6.66 32.23 -2.23
CA ASN A 350 5.31 31.87 -1.79
C ASN A 350 4.23 32.47 -2.73
N GLU A 351 4.44 33.70 -3.21
CA GLU A 351 3.56 34.36 -4.18
C GLU A 351 3.62 33.67 -5.56
N LEU A 352 4.81 33.22 -5.99
CA LEU A 352 5.00 32.44 -7.21
C LEU A 352 4.31 31.06 -7.10
N GLN A 353 4.36 30.43 -5.93
CA GLN A 353 3.66 29.17 -5.63
C GLN A 353 2.12 29.33 -5.61
N ALA A 354 1.63 30.47 -5.13
CA ALA A 354 0.21 30.84 -5.23
C ALA A 354 -0.22 31.14 -6.69
N SER A 355 0.68 31.66 -7.52
CA SER A 355 0.43 31.89 -8.95
C SER A 355 0.40 30.61 -9.78
N LEU A 356 1.24 29.62 -9.41
CA LEU A 356 1.28 28.28 -9.98
C LEU A 356 0.09 27.40 -9.53
N GLY A 357 -0.65 27.83 -8.51
CA GLY A 357 -1.87 27.19 -8.01
C GLY A 357 -3.14 27.53 -8.78
N ARG A 358 -3.07 28.27 -9.90
CA ARG A 358 -4.25 28.50 -10.74
C ARG A 358 -4.60 27.23 -11.51
N SER A 359 -5.66 26.57 -11.05
CA SER A 359 -6.40 25.56 -11.80
C SER A 359 -6.76 26.09 -13.19
N TYR A 360 -6.26 25.43 -14.23
CA TYR A 360 -6.83 25.57 -15.57
C TYR A 360 -8.17 24.85 -15.57
N ASP A 361 -9.22 25.63 -15.76
CA ASP A 361 -10.59 25.16 -15.87
C ASP A 361 -10.75 24.27 -17.11
N VAL A 362 -11.57 23.25 -16.98
CA VAL A 362 -11.86 22.25 -18.01
C VAL A 362 -12.63 22.91 -19.16
N PRO A 363 -12.19 22.80 -20.43
CA PRO A 363 -13.09 23.01 -21.54
C PRO A 363 -14.09 21.86 -21.56
N ASP A 364 -15.33 22.14 -21.16
CA ASP A 364 -16.46 21.25 -21.42
C ASP A 364 -16.67 21.14 -22.93
N ASP A 365 -16.91 19.89 -23.37
CA ASP A 365 -17.29 19.46 -24.72
C ASP A 365 -16.15 19.20 -25.74
N ILE A 366 -15.66 17.96 -25.73
CA ILE A 366 -14.97 17.39 -26.90
C ILE A 366 -16.00 17.24 -28.02
N SER A 367 -15.85 18.02 -29.10
CA SER A 367 -16.79 18.02 -30.23
C SER A 367 -16.75 16.70 -31.01
N GLU A 368 -17.92 16.20 -31.43
CA GLU A 368 -18.01 14.98 -32.26
C GLU A 368 -17.30 15.12 -33.62
N SER A 369 -17.28 16.33 -34.18
CA SER A 369 -16.56 16.63 -35.42
C SER A 369 -15.05 16.49 -35.30
N GLU A 370 -14.48 16.81 -34.13
CA GLU A 370 -13.04 16.68 -33.88
C GLU A 370 -12.65 15.21 -33.70
N LEU A 371 -13.48 14.43 -33.00
CA LEU A 371 -13.30 12.99 -32.85
C LEU A 371 -13.45 12.25 -34.19
N ASP A 372 -14.36 12.71 -35.05
CA ASP A 372 -14.53 12.15 -36.39
C ASP A 372 -13.30 12.42 -37.27
N ALA A 373 -12.76 13.64 -37.23
CA ALA A 373 -11.54 14.00 -37.97
C ALA A 373 -10.30 13.24 -37.45
N GLU A 374 -10.20 13.04 -36.13
CA GLU A 374 -9.11 12.29 -35.50
C GLU A 374 -9.20 10.78 -35.81
N LEU A 375 -10.42 10.23 -35.86
CA LEU A 375 -10.66 8.84 -36.27
C LEU A 375 -10.29 8.60 -37.75
N GLU A 376 -10.55 9.58 -38.61
CA GLU A 376 -10.21 9.56 -40.04
C GLU A 376 -8.68 9.67 -40.24
N ALA A 377 -8.02 10.60 -39.56
CA ALA A 377 -6.56 10.77 -39.63
C ALA A 377 -5.77 9.54 -39.16
N LEU A 378 -6.24 8.83 -38.13
CA LEU A 378 -5.63 7.56 -37.72
C LEU A 378 -5.83 6.44 -38.76
N GLY A 379 -6.88 6.50 -39.58
CA GLY A 379 -7.07 5.60 -40.71
C GLY A 379 -6.00 5.83 -41.79
N ASP A 380 -5.70 7.09 -42.07
CA ASP A 380 -4.69 7.51 -43.06
C ASP A 380 -3.24 7.20 -42.60
N GLU A 381 -2.93 7.28 -41.29
CA GLU A 381 -1.61 6.89 -40.75
C GLU A 381 -1.30 5.39 -40.90
N LEU A 382 -2.31 4.53 -40.85
CA LEU A 382 -2.15 3.09 -41.06
C LEU A 382 -1.94 2.74 -42.55
N ASP A 383 -2.59 3.46 -43.46
CA ASP A 383 -2.34 3.33 -44.91
C ASP A 383 -0.91 3.77 -45.27
N ILE A 384 -0.38 4.81 -44.62
CA ILE A 384 1.02 5.22 -44.76
C ILE A 384 1.98 4.16 -44.21
N ASN A 385 1.65 3.49 -43.09
CA ASN A 385 2.46 2.40 -42.54
C ASN A 385 2.38 1.10 -43.37
N GLU A 386 1.25 0.80 -44.03
CA GLU A 386 1.13 -0.33 -44.97
C GLU A 386 1.81 -0.04 -46.32
N GLU A 387 1.81 1.20 -46.83
CA GLU A 387 2.60 1.60 -48.01
C GLU A 387 4.12 1.66 -47.72
N MET A 388 4.51 1.89 -46.46
CA MET A 388 5.90 1.89 -45.99
C MET A 388 6.37 0.52 -45.46
N GLY A 389 5.88 -0.57 -46.06
CA GLY A 389 6.32 -1.94 -45.78
C GLY A 389 7.82 -2.16 -46.06
N GLY A 390 8.65 -1.90 -45.06
CA GLY A 390 10.06 -2.25 -45.01
C GLY A 390 10.79 -1.43 -43.96
N GLU A 391 11.31 -2.11 -42.92
CA GLU A 391 12.23 -1.53 -41.95
C GLU A 391 13.34 -0.73 -42.66
N GLN A 392 13.24 0.59 -42.67
CA GLN A 392 14.42 1.42 -42.94
C GLN A 392 15.24 1.45 -41.65
N LEU A 393 16.22 0.54 -41.61
CA LEU A 393 17.38 0.68 -40.73
C LEU A 393 17.92 2.12 -40.86
N PRO A 394 18.19 2.79 -39.74
CA PRO A 394 18.90 4.08 -39.77
C PRO A 394 20.18 3.97 -40.59
N SER A 395 20.50 5.01 -41.36
CA SER A 395 21.63 5.09 -42.31
C SER A 395 23.02 4.66 -41.76
N TYR A 396 23.18 4.48 -40.45
CA TYR A 396 24.43 4.00 -39.84
C TYR A 396 24.53 2.46 -39.71
N LEU A 397 23.49 1.71 -40.13
CA LEU A 397 23.44 0.23 -40.06
C LEU A 397 23.34 -0.46 -41.43
N THR A 398 23.40 0.30 -42.53
CA THR A 398 23.49 -0.29 -43.88
C THR A 398 24.95 -0.59 -44.22
N ASP A 399 25.33 -1.87 -44.19
CA ASP A 399 26.58 -2.37 -44.75
C ASP A 399 26.52 -2.30 -46.29
N ASN A 400 26.89 -1.13 -46.84
CA ASN A 400 27.22 -1.02 -48.24
C ASN A 400 28.70 -1.34 -48.37
N GLY A 401 28.98 -2.54 -48.88
CA GLY A 401 30.33 -2.95 -49.26
C GLY A 401 30.92 -1.99 -50.28
N ASP A 402 31.81 -1.13 -49.79
CA ASP A 402 32.96 -0.54 -50.49
C ASP A 402 33.77 0.25 -49.45
N SER A 403 34.61 -0.45 -48.67
CA SER A 403 35.47 0.18 -47.65
C SER A 403 36.94 0.19 -48.08
N GLU A 404 37.35 1.26 -48.74
CA GLU A 404 38.75 1.68 -48.77
C GLU A 404 39.03 2.63 -47.59
N TYR A 405 39.00 2.13 -46.35
CA TYR A 405 39.56 2.84 -45.19
C TYR A 405 40.17 1.86 -44.19
N LYS A 406 41.51 1.89 -44.11
CA LYS A 406 42.33 1.19 -43.11
C LYS A 406 42.00 1.68 -41.69
N LEU A 407 41.64 0.76 -40.80
CA LEU A 407 41.64 1.00 -39.35
C LEU A 407 43.09 1.02 -38.81
N PRO A 408 43.43 1.93 -37.87
CA PRO A 408 44.74 1.97 -37.24
C PRO A 408 44.88 0.85 -36.20
N SER A 409 46.07 0.25 -36.14
CA SER A 409 46.45 -0.79 -35.18
C SER A 409 46.56 -0.23 -33.76
N PHE A 410 45.79 -0.77 -32.82
CA PHE A 410 45.96 -0.53 -31.40
C PHE A 410 47.13 -1.36 -30.83
N VAL A 411 47.94 -0.71 -30.01
CA VAL A 411 49.05 -1.28 -29.24
C VAL A 411 48.50 -2.19 -28.13
N GLU A 412 49.07 -3.39 -28.01
CA GLU A 412 48.83 -4.33 -26.91
C GLU A 412 49.51 -3.83 -25.62
N ASP A 413 48.74 -3.60 -24.56
CA ASP A 413 49.24 -3.56 -23.19
C ASP A 413 48.55 -4.66 -22.38
N GLU A 414 49.38 -5.44 -21.68
CA GLU A 414 49.07 -6.70 -21.00
C GLU A 414 48.02 -6.59 -19.88
N ALA A 415 47.15 -7.61 -19.78
CA ALA A 415 46.27 -7.84 -18.64
C ALA A 415 46.96 -8.72 -17.56
N PRO A 416 46.77 -8.45 -16.25
CA PRO A 416 47.32 -9.28 -15.19
C PRO A 416 46.46 -10.53 -14.94
N LYS A 417 47.14 -11.65 -14.65
CA LYS A 417 46.56 -12.98 -14.37
C LYS A 417 45.92 -13.05 -12.98
N SER A 418 44.76 -13.70 -12.88
CA SER A 418 44.15 -14.16 -11.62
C SER A 418 44.45 -15.65 -11.38
N GLU A 419 44.96 -15.99 -10.19
CA GLU A 419 45.15 -17.35 -9.69
C GLU A 419 43.85 -17.89 -9.03
N GLU A 420 43.50 -19.15 -9.33
CA GLU A 420 42.53 -19.95 -8.57
C GLU A 420 43.25 -20.86 -7.56
N PRO A 421 42.63 -21.22 -6.41
CA PRO A 421 43.28 -22.02 -5.38
C PRO A 421 43.10 -23.55 -5.58
N GLU A 422 44.18 -24.29 -5.38
CA GLU A 422 44.24 -25.76 -5.41
C GLU A 422 43.49 -26.43 -4.22
N SER A 423 42.73 -27.48 -4.54
CA SER A 423 42.24 -28.47 -3.57
C SER A 423 43.33 -29.49 -3.22
N LYS A 424 43.68 -29.64 -1.93
CA LYS A 424 44.50 -30.75 -1.43
C LYS A 424 43.67 -31.64 -0.50
N MET A 425 43.49 -32.90 -0.89
CA MET A 425 43.34 -34.03 0.05
C MET A 425 44.72 -34.66 0.30
N PRO A 426 44.96 -35.26 1.47
CA PRO A 426 45.37 -36.67 1.40
C PRO A 426 44.93 -37.58 2.57
N ALA A 427 44.67 -38.84 2.17
CA ALA A 427 45.11 -40.13 2.72
C ALA A 427 44.75 -40.61 4.14
N GLN A 428 44.16 -41.81 4.13
CA GLN A 428 43.98 -42.77 5.21
C GLN A 428 45.32 -43.22 5.83
N LEU A 429 45.33 -43.46 7.14
CA LEU A 429 46.34 -44.25 7.86
C LEU A 429 45.65 -45.43 8.54
N SER A 430 46.17 -46.63 8.25
CA SER A 430 45.86 -47.90 8.90
C SER A 430 46.63 -48.07 10.21
N ASN A 431 46.00 -48.78 11.16
CA ASN A 431 46.49 -49.26 12.47
C ASN A 431 47.92 -49.83 12.52
N ALA A 432 48.61 -49.60 13.65
CA ALA A 432 49.33 -50.60 14.46
C ALA A 432 49.86 -49.96 15.76
N GLY A 433 49.64 -50.60 16.91
CA GLY A 433 50.29 -50.26 18.20
C GLY A 433 49.35 -50.16 19.37
#